data_AF-A0A962DWX7-F1
#
_entry.id   AF-A0A962DWX7-F1
#
_cell.length_a   1.000
_cell.length_b   1.000
_cell.length_c   1.000
_cell.angle_alpha   90.00
_cell.angle_beta   90.00
_cell.angle_gamma   90.00
#
_symmetry.space_group_name_H-M   'P 1'
#
loop_
_entity.id
_entity.type
_entity.pdbx_description
1 polymer ?
#
loop_
_entity_poly.entity_id
_entity_poly.type
_entity_poly.pdbx_seq_one_letter_code
_entity_poly.pdbx_strand_id
1 'polypeptide(L)'
;MKLVFPHKEHKDFELIGREFTIGSSEDADIQVDAVGVSPIHARIVNDDGVFSVNVDNPACMVSVNGKLVKDTKEVREGDLMIVAQVHCRLEAQQKQTEDDNRTRIRMALPKFVIRGVSGVYFGKTFPLRGKTSIGRHSDNDIFVNVDGISRKHAVISVTANGLEIEDLGSSNGTYVNGEKVTKAEIKVGDEIKLDNIRFLIQSPEMKAPEAPQKQSAKPSLNRGNVSANQATTTKSNAGKWIITIIVLLGAAAGAAWYLGYLDKFLA
;
A
#
# COMPACT_ATOMS: atom_id res chain seq x y z
N MET A 1 -9.22 7.52 23.69
CA MET A 1 -8.85 8.44 22.58
C MET A 1 -7.76 7.79 21.73
N LYS A 2 -7.53 8.22 20.49
CA LYS A 2 -6.52 7.65 19.58
C LYS A 2 -5.69 8.77 18.97
N LEU A 3 -4.38 8.56 18.84
CA LEU A 3 -3.47 9.47 18.16
C LEU A 3 -3.21 8.97 16.73
N VAL A 4 -3.56 9.78 15.74
CA VAL A 4 -3.45 9.46 14.31
C VAL A 4 -2.31 10.26 13.68
N PHE A 5 -1.50 9.60 12.84
CA PHE A 5 -0.33 10.20 12.18
C PHE A 5 -0.57 10.31 10.66
N PRO A 6 -1.02 11.47 10.15
CA PRO A 6 -1.47 11.60 8.75
C PRO A 6 -0.40 11.35 7.70
N HIS A 7 0.89 11.60 8.01
CA HIS A 7 2.00 11.38 7.09
C HIS A 7 2.75 10.07 7.37
N LYS A 8 2.20 9.21 8.25
CA LYS A 8 2.69 7.86 8.57
C LYS A 8 4.09 7.83 9.21
N GLU A 9 4.45 8.88 9.93
CA GLU A 9 5.65 8.94 10.77
C GLU A 9 5.61 7.86 11.86
N HIS A 10 4.42 7.47 12.29
CA HIS A 10 4.17 6.32 13.16
C HIS A 10 2.83 5.66 12.77
N LYS A 11 2.57 4.44 13.24
CA LYS A 11 1.21 3.86 13.14
C LYS A 11 0.29 4.62 14.07
N ASP A 12 -1.01 4.60 13.80
CA ASP A 12 -1.91 5.19 14.78
C ASP A 12 -1.81 4.45 16.13
N PHE A 13 -1.92 5.19 17.22
CA PHE A 13 -1.68 4.69 18.56
C PHE A 13 -2.92 4.90 19.45
N GLU A 14 -3.34 3.85 20.15
CA GLU A 14 -4.48 3.92 21.05
C GLU A 14 -4.04 4.34 22.45
N LEU A 15 -4.63 5.41 22.98
CA LEU A 15 -4.32 5.93 24.31
C LEU A 15 -5.16 5.17 25.36
N ILE A 16 -4.86 3.88 25.56
CA ILE A 16 -5.50 2.98 26.55
C ILE A 16 -4.57 2.83 27.76
N GLY A 17 -4.83 3.57 28.82
CA GLY A 17 -3.89 3.73 29.95
C GLY A 17 -3.95 5.13 30.57
N ARG A 18 -3.10 5.35 31.58
CA ARG A 18 -3.03 6.62 32.32
C ARG A 18 -1.98 7.60 31.79
N GLU A 19 -0.90 7.10 31.20
CA GLU A 19 0.23 7.91 30.78
C GLU A 19 0.93 7.25 29.59
N PHE A 20 1.38 8.07 28.64
CA PHE A 20 2.10 7.64 27.44
C PHE A 20 3.21 8.64 27.13
N THR A 21 4.37 8.14 26.74
CA THR A 21 5.51 8.93 26.30
C THR A 21 5.62 8.94 24.78
N ILE A 22 5.91 10.10 24.20
CA ILE A 22 6.24 10.24 22.78
C ILE A 22 7.67 10.75 22.63
N GLY A 23 8.48 10.10 21.80
CA GLY A 23 9.88 10.45 21.64
C GLY A 23 10.63 9.52 20.69
N SER A 24 11.92 9.78 20.45
CA SER A 24 12.75 8.96 19.55
C SER A 24 13.35 7.71 20.19
N SER A 25 13.32 7.61 21.53
CA SER A 25 13.84 6.45 22.26
C SER A 25 13.01 5.19 21.98
N GLU A 26 13.65 4.02 21.99
CA GLU A 26 12.96 2.72 21.99
C GLU A 26 12.16 2.49 23.29
N ASP A 27 12.51 3.22 24.36
CA ASP A 27 11.80 3.18 25.64
C ASP A 27 10.52 4.05 25.64
N ALA A 28 10.26 4.82 24.59
CA ALA A 28 9.05 5.63 24.48
C ALA A 28 7.87 4.77 24.01
N ASP A 29 6.68 4.96 24.61
CA ASP A 29 5.46 4.24 24.21
C ASP A 29 5.10 4.49 22.75
N ILE A 30 5.31 5.72 22.30
CA ILE A 30 5.07 6.20 20.94
C ILE A 30 6.43 6.61 20.35
N GLN A 31 7.14 5.64 19.78
CA GLN A 31 8.45 5.87 19.18
C GLN A 31 8.31 6.58 17.82
N VAL A 32 8.87 7.78 17.73
CA VAL A 32 8.84 8.61 16.52
C VAL A 32 10.26 8.99 16.14
N ASP A 33 10.78 8.34 15.10
CA ASP A 33 12.09 8.63 14.52
C ASP A 33 11.98 9.80 13.52
N ALA A 34 12.00 11.02 14.04
CA ALA A 34 11.93 12.24 13.24
C ALA A 34 12.89 13.32 13.75
N VAL A 35 13.29 14.20 12.82
CA VAL A 35 14.23 15.29 13.11
C VAL A 35 13.66 16.22 14.18
N GLY A 36 14.46 16.50 15.20
CA GLY A 36 14.08 17.38 16.31
C GLY A 36 13.27 16.70 17.41
N VAL A 37 13.00 15.40 17.30
CA VAL A 37 12.32 14.63 18.35
C VAL A 37 13.33 14.12 19.38
N SER A 38 13.33 14.73 20.58
CA SER A 38 14.04 14.25 21.78
C SER A 38 13.69 12.80 22.18
N PRO A 39 14.57 12.10 22.94
CA PRO A 39 14.33 10.71 23.38
C PRO A 39 12.99 10.51 24.10
N ILE A 40 12.64 11.43 25.00
CA ILE A 40 11.29 11.62 25.55
C ILE A 40 10.94 13.08 25.27
N HIS A 41 10.04 13.31 24.32
CA HIS A 41 9.68 14.63 23.82
C HIS A 41 8.50 15.24 24.56
N ALA A 42 7.46 14.44 24.80
CA ALA A 42 6.30 14.84 25.58
C ALA A 42 5.64 13.63 26.24
N ARG A 43 4.74 13.92 27.18
CA ARG A 43 3.87 12.94 27.82
C ARG A 43 2.41 13.27 27.55
N ILE A 44 1.61 12.25 27.31
CA ILE A 44 0.16 12.35 27.23
C ILE A 44 -0.39 11.67 28.48
N VAL A 45 -1.11 12.42 29.31
CA VAL A 45 -1.73 11.93 30.54
C VAL A 45 -3.23 11.86 30.34
N ASN A 46 -3.83 10.79 30.83
CA ASN A 46 -5.27 10.58 30.86
C ASN A 46 -5.71 10.53 32.33
N ASP A 47 -6.37 11.59 32.77
CA ASP A 47 -6.97 11.69 34.09
C ASP A 47 -8.49 11.51 33.96
N ASP A 48 -8.95 10.27 34.17
CA ASP A 48 -10.36 9.88 34.12
C ASP A 48 -11.14 10.39 32.88
N GLY A 49 -10.49 10.37 31.71
CA GLY A 49 -11.06 10.76 30.42
C GLY A 49 -10.74 12.19 29.99
N VAL A 50 -10.11 12.98 30.85
CA VAL A 50 -9.50 14.26 30.49
C VAL A 50 -8.06 14.01 30.04
N PHE A 51 -7.77 14.33 28.78
CA PHE A 51 -6.43 14.14 28.22
C PHE A 51 -5.65 15.45 28.30
N SER A 52 -4.39 15.37 28.72
CA SER A 52 -3.45 16.49 28.69
C SER A 52 -2.13 16.08 28.08
N VAL A 53 -1.44 17.05 27.49
CA VAL A 53 -0.08 16.90 26.98
C VAL A 53 0.84 17.71 27.88
N ASN A 54 1.85 17.05 28.43
CA ASN A 54 2.84 17.60 29.32
C ASN A 54 4.20 17.65 28.60
N VAL A 55 4.90 18.77 28.75
CA VAL A 55 6.19 19.05 28.14
C VAL A 55 7.13 19.53 29.24
N ASP A 56 7.94 18.63 29.79
CA ASP A 56 8.82 18.94 30.92
C ASP A 56 10.06 19.74 30.51
N ASN A 57 10.49 19.59 29.25
CA ASN A 57 11.60 20.33 28.69
C ASN A 57 11.09 21.34 27.65
N PRO A 58 11.18 22.66 27.90
CA PRO A 58 10.69 23.67 26.96
C PRO A 58 11.44 23.71 25.62
N ALA A 59 12.59 23.03 25.50
CA ALA A 59 13.25 22.82 24.21
C ALA A 59 12.50 21.81 23.31
N CYS A 60 11.65 20.95 23.89
CA CYS A 60 10.77 20.04 23.17
C CYS A 60 9.58 20.83 22.63
N MET A 61 9.63 21.19 21.36
CA MET A 61 8.59 21.99 20.73
C MET A 61 7.33 21.17 20.48
N VAL A 62 6.29 21.40 21.29
CA VAL A 62 4.95 20.85 21.06
C VAL A 62 3.94 21.96 20.90
N SER A 63 3.07 21.87 19.90
CA SER A 63 1.93 22.78 19.76
C SER A 63 0.62 22.02 19.65
N VAL A 64 -0.45 22.61 20.17
CA VAL A 64 -1.83 22.13 20.05
C VAL A 64 -2.66 23.24 19.42
N ASN A 65 -3.30 22.94 18.28
CA ASN A 65 -4.08 23.89 17.48
C ASN A 65 -3.31 25.20 17.20
N GLY A 66 -2.02 25.06 16.89
CA GLY A 66 -1.11 26.17 16.58
C GLY A 66 -0.58 26.96 17.79
N LYS A 67 -0.93 26.58 19.02
CA LYS A 67 -0.42 27.22 20.25
C LYS A 67 0.64 26.35 20.91
N LEU A 68 1.82 26.91 21.18
CA LEU A 68 2.90 26.20 21.86
C LEU A 68 2.47 25.80 23.29
N VAL A 69 2.75 24.55 23.66
CA VAL A 69 2.56 24.01 25.00
C VAL A 69 3.83 24.30 25.80
N LYS A 70 3.70 25.04 26.91
CA LYS A 70 4.84 25.44 27.75
C LYS A 70 5.13 24.49 28.90
N ASP A 71 4.08 23.82 29.37
CA ASP A 71 4.14 22.90 30.50
C ASP A 71 3.05 21.85 30.27
N THR A 72 1.81 22.12 30.71
CA THR A 72 0.66 21.24 30.51
C THR A 72 -0.42 21.89 29.66
N LYS A 73 -1.02 21.13 28.74
CA LYS A 73 -2.17 21.58 27.95
C LYS A 73 -3.21 20.47 27.80
N GLU A 74 -4.45 20.74 28.22
CA GLU A 74 -5.59 19.85 27.93
C GLU A 74 -5.84 19.77 26.42
N VAL A 75 -6.09 18.55 25.96
CA VAL A 75 -6.35 18.19 24.56
C VAL A 75 -7.65 17.40 24.46
N ARG A 76 -8.34 17.56 23.33
CA ARG A 76 -9.64 16.96 23.06
C ARG A 76 -9.64 16.30 21.70
N GLU A 77 -10.70 15.53 21.45
CA GLU A 77 -10.98 15.02 20.11
C GLU A 77 -11.02 16.16 19.08
N GLY A 78 -10.42 15.91 17.92
CA GLY A 78 -10.30 16.85 16.81
C GLY A 78 -9.07 17.74 16.88
N ASP A 79 -8.39 17.80 18.03
CA ASP A 79 -7.21 18.66 18.19
C ASP A 79 -6.05 18.19 17.30
N LEU A 80 -5.42 19.16 16.66
CA LEU A 80 -4.18 18.97 15.91
C LEU A 80 -3.00 19.23 16.85
N MET A 81 -2.19 18.22 17.07
CA MET A 81 -0.95 18.32 17.82
C MET A 81 0.25 18.23 16.87
N ILE A 82 1.27 19.03 17.12
CA ILE A 82 2.54 19.00 16.39
C ILE A 82 3.64 18.76 17.41
N VAL A 83 4.46 17.74 17.18
CA VAL A 83 5.61 17.37 18.02
C VAL A 83 6.87 17.50 17.17
N ALA A 84 7.69 18.52 17.45
CA ALA A 84 8.73 19.01 16.55
C ALA A 84 8.18 19.30 15.13
N GLN A 85 8.41 18.41 14.17
CA GLN A 85 7.91 18.50 12.79
C GLN A 85 6.79 17.49 12.48
N VAL A 86 6.40 16.67 13.46
CA VAL A 86 5.49 15.54 13.27
C VAL A 86 4.06 15.99 13.57
N HIS A 87 3.18 15.80 12.59
CA HIS A 87 1.77 16.13 12.71
C HIS A 87 1.00 14.93 13.24
N CYS A 88 0.20 15.14 14.28
CA CYS A 88 -0.69 14.12 14.83
C CYS A 88 -2.04 14.72 15.20
N ARG A 89 -3.10 13.92 15.10
CA ARG A 89 -4.47 14.33 15.43
C ARG A 89 -5.02 13.44 16.53
N LEU A 90 -5.69 14.05 17.51
CA LEU A 90 -6.44 13.31 18.51
C LEU A 90 -7.83 12.99 17.94
N GLU A 91 -8.16 11.72 17.85
CA GLU A 91 -9.48 11.24 17.40
C GLU A 91 -10.16 10.46 18.52
N ALA A 92 -11.50 10.48 18.57
CA ALA A 92 -12.21 9.61 19.49
C ALA A 92 -11.84 8.16 19.23
N GLN A 93 -11.72 7.39 20.30
CA GLN A 93 -11.84 5.94 20.16
C GLN A 93 -13.25 5.68 19.65
N GLN A 94 -13.36 5.10 18.47
CA GLN A 94 -14.59 4.43 18.10
C GLN A 94 -14.81 3.34 19.14
N LYS A 95 -15.65 3.62 20.15
CA LYS A 95 -16.24 2.55 20.95
C LYS A 95 -16.93 1.65 19.94
N GLN A 96 -16.34 0.49 19.67
CA GLN A 96 -17.17 -0.68 19.45
C GLN A 96 -18.00 -0.79 20.71
N THR A 97 -19.18 -0.16 20.71
CA THR A 97 -20.13 -0.26 21.80
C THR A 97 -20.37 -1.75 22.02
N GLU A 98 -20.03 -2.28 23.19
CA GLU A 98 -20.58 -3.54 23.63
C GLU A 98 -22.08 -3.33 23.86
N ASP A 99 -22.89 -3.32 22.79
CA ASP A 99 -24.34 -3.30 22.88
C ASP A 99 -24.83 -4.75 23.01
N ASP A 100 -25.04 -5.16 24.25
CA ASP A 100 -26.37 -5.60 24.71
C ASP A 100 -27.15 -6.46 23.71
N ASN A 101 -26.70 -7.70 23.49
CA ASN A 101 -27.36 -8.88 22.87
C ASN A 101 -28.47 -8.68 21.81
N ARG A 102 -28.50 -7.55 21.09
CA ARG A 102 -29.34 -7.28 19.93
C ARG A 102 -28.42 -7.27 18.73
N THR A 103 -28.18 -8.45 18.18
CA THR A 103 -27.69 -8.72 16.83
C THR A 103 -26.89 -7.56 16.22
N ARG A 104 -25.72 -7.26 16.78
CA ARG A 104 -24.74 -6.44 16.06
C ARG A 104 -24.29 -7.30 14.91
N ILE A 105 -24.80 -7.01 13.71
CA ILE A 105 -24.23 -7.49 12.46
C ILE A 105 -22.77 -7.02 12.51
N ARG A 106 -21.84 -7.91 12.91
CA ARG A 106 -20.42 -7.69 12.64
C ARG A 106 -20.40 -7.43 11.15
N MET A 107 -20.10 -6.21 10.72
CA MET A 107 -19.84 -5.94 9.31
C MET A 107 -18.70 -6.88 8.97
N ALA A 108 -19.04 -7.99 8.32
CA ALA A 108 -18.09 -9.02 7.94
C ALA A 108 -16.95 -8.32 7.20
N LEU A 109 -15.72 -8.83 7.35
CA LEU A 109 -14.62 -8.40 6.50
C LEU A 109 -15.14 -8.40 5.06
N PRO A 110 -14.98 -7.28 4.32
CA PRO A 110 -15.54 -7.17 2.99
C PRO A 110 -14.96 -8.30 2.15
N LYS A 111 -15.83 -9.14 1.58
CA LYS A 111 -15.43 -10.34 0.80
C LYS A 111 -14.44 -9.99 -0.31
N PHE A 112 -14.54 -8.76 -0.84
CA PHE A 112 -13.71 -8.23 -1.89
C PHE A 112 -13.21 -6.82 -1.56
N VAL A 113 -12.00 -6.54 -2.02
CA VAL A 113 -11.40 -5.22 -2.01
C VAL A 113 -10.81 -4.92 -3.38
N ILE A 114 -10.72 -3.64 -3.72
CA ILE A 114 -10.00 -3.15 -4.90
C ILE A 114 -8.75 -2.41 -4.43
N ARG A 115 -7.57 -2.86 -4.89
CA ARG A 115 -6.26 -2.34 -4.47
C ARG A 115 -5.58 -1.62 -5.63
N GLY A 116 -5.12 -0.39 -5.43
CA GLY A 116 -4.35 0.32 -6.45
C GLY A 116 -2.98 -0.32 -6.66
N VAL A 117 -2.62 -0.55 -7.92
CA VAL A 117 -1.34 -1.15 -8.34
C VAL A 117 -0.53 -0.23 -9.26
N SER A 118 -1.01 0.99 -9.52
CA SER A 118 -0.24 2.03 -10.21
C SER A 118 -0.58 3.44 -9.69
N GLY A 119 0.27 4.41 -10.07
CA GLY A 119 0.04 5.84 -9.82
C GLY A 119 -0.05 6.20 -8.33
N VAL A 120 -0.73 7.31 -8.05
CA VAL A 120 -0.91 7.87 -6.69
C VAL A 120 -1.80 7.02 -5.76
N TYR A 121 -2.39 5.95 -6.31
CA TYR A 121 -3.22 5.00 -5.59
C TYR A 121 -2.51 3.69 -5.28
N PHE A 122 -1.23 3.54 -5.65
CA PHE A 122 -0.44 2.35 -5.36
C PHE A 122 -0.50 1.97 -3.87
N GLY A 123 -0.86 0.72 -3.60
CA GLY A 123 -0.96 0.16 -2.25
C GLY A 123 -2.21 0.56 -1.46
N LYS A 124 -3.01 1.53 -1.93
CA LYS A 124 -4.30 1.88 -1.30
C LYS A 124 -5.33 0.80 -1.60
N THR A 125 -6.11 0.43 -0.60
CA THR A 125 -7.14 -0.62 -0.70
C THR A 125 -8.49 -0.05 -0.30
N PHE A 126 -9.51 -0.31 -1.11
CA PHE A 126 -10.88 0.15 -0.87
C PHE A 126 -11.82 -1.06 -0.76
N PRO A 127 -12.71 -1.10 0.25
CA PRO A 127 -13.65 -2.19 0.40
C PRO A 127 -14.76 -2.11 -0.67
N LEU A 128 -15.10 -3.24 -1.28
CA LEU A 128 -16.25 -3.33 -2.18
C LEU A 128 -17.47 -3.82 -1.39
N ARG A 129 -18.49 -2.97 -1.28
CA ARG A 129 -19.70 -3.24 -0.50
C ARG A 129 -20.93 -2.95 -1.35
N GLY A 130 -21.70 -3.97 -1.70
CA GLY A 130 -22.88 -3.80 -2.55
C GLY A 130 -22.50 -3.07 -3.84
N LYS A 131 -23.07 -1.88 -4.07
CA LYS A 131 -22.75 -1.00 -5.20
C LYS A 131 -21.71 0.05 -4.78
N THR A 132 -20.54 0.04 -5.39
CA THR A 132 -19.41 0.94 -5.09
C THR A 132 -19.06 1.76 -6.34
N SER A 133 -19.26 3.07 -6.27
CA SER A 133 -19.00 4.03 -7.33
C SER A 133 -17.54 4.54 -7.33
N ILE A 134 -16.98 4.72 -8.52
CA ILE A 134 -15.60 5.16 -8.74
C ILE A 134 -15.58 6.35 -9.69
N GLY A 135 -14.86 7.42 -9.35
CA GLY A 135 -14.70 8.56 -10.24
C GLY A 135 -14.01 9.76 -9.62
N ARG A 136 -13.81 10.79 -10.44
CA ARG A 136 -13.10 12.03 -10.07
C ARG A 136 -13.93 13.02 -9.26
N HIS A 137 -15.23 12.81 -9.11
CA HIS A 137 -16.03 13.64 -8.19
C HIS A 137 -15.93 13.11 -6.75
N SER A 138 -16.00 13.99 -5.76
CA SER A 138 -15.96 13.62 -4.34
C SER A 138 -17.12 12.75 -3.89
N ASP A 139 -18.24 12.77 -4.61
CA ASP A 139 -19.46 12.01 -4.27
C ASP A 139 -19.39 10.53 -4.72
N ASN A 140 -18.22 10.03 -5.07
CA ASN A 140 -18.01 8.62 -5.34
C ASN A 140 -17.46 7.94 -4.10
N ASP A 141 -17.84 6.68 -3.90
CA ASP A 141 -17.32 5.86 -2.80
C ASP A 141 -15.79 5.74 -2.89
N ILE A 142 -15.26 5.65 -4.11
CA ILE A 142 -13.83 5.73 -4.40
C ILE A 142 -13.55 7.00 -5.20
N PHE A 143 -13.10 8.04 -4.51
CA PHE A 143 -12.68 9.30 -5.09
C PHE A 143 -11.28 9.19 -5.72
N VAL A 144 -11.24 9.23 -7.05
CA VAL A 144 -10.03 9.13 -7.87
C VAL A 144 -9.71 10.48 -8.52
N ASN A 145 -8.96 11.33 -7.82
CA ASN A 145 -8.63 12.69 -8.25
C ASN A 145 -7.45 12.73 -9.24
N VAL A 146 -7.64 12.18 -10.43
CA VAL A 146 -6.62 12.11 -11.48
C VAL A 146 -7.24 12.53 -12.81
N ASP A 147 -6.52 13.34 -13.58
CA ASP A 147 -6.92 13.73 -14.92
C ASP A 147 -7.11 12.49 -15.82
N GLY A 148 -8.10 12.54 -16.70
CA GLY A 148 -8.52 11.38 -17.51
C GLY A 148 -9.58 10.49 -16.84
N ILE A 149 -9.80 10.62 -15.53
CA ILE A 149 -10.92 9.98 -14.84
C ILE A 149 -12.18 10.86 -14.92
N SER A 150 -13.28 10.31 -15.44
CA SER A 150 -14.59 10.98 -15.45
C SER A 150 -15.17 11.17 -14.04
N ARG A 151 -16.04 12.18 -13.88
CA ARG A 151 -16.69 12.52 -12.59
C ARG A 151 -17.41 11.33 -11.97
N LYS A 152 -18.18 10.60 -12.76
CA LYS A 152 -18.76 9.28 -12.47
C LYS A 152 -18.20 8.35 -13.55
N HIS A 153 -17.23 7.51 -13.21
CA HIS A 153 -16.47 6.75 -14.20
C HIS A 153 -17.03 5.34 -14.35
N ALA A 154 -17.06 4.60 -13.24
CA ALA A 154 -17.53 3.22 -13.23
C ALA A 154 -18.20 2.90 -11.89
N VAL A 155 -18.93 1.81 -11.87
CA VAL A 155 -19.50 1.22 -10.66
C VAL A 155 -19.13 -0.25 -10.62
N ILE A 156 -18.70 -0.71 -9.44
CA ILE A 156 -18.53 -2.13 -9.15
C ILE A 156 -19.66 -2.58 -8.24
N SER A 157 -20.34 -3.67 -8.60
CA SER A 157 -21.44 -4.24 -7.84
C SER A 157 -21.08 -5.63 -7.34
N VAL A 158 -21.23 -5.86 -6.04
CA VAL A 158 -21.22 -7.18 -5.41
C VAL A 158 -22.62 -7.78 -5.55
N THR A 159 -22.75 -8.81 -6.37
CA THR A 159 -24.01 -9.53 -6.60
C THR A 159 -23.97 -10.90 -5.93
N ALA A 160 -25.10 -11.62 -5.95
CA ALA A 160 -25.13 -13.02 -5.49
C ALA A 160 -24.19 -13.93 -6.29
N ASN A 161 -23.93 -13.59 -7.56
CA ASN A 161 -23.16 -14.40 -8.50
C ASN A 161 -21.67 -14.02 -8.55
N GLY A 162 -21.26 -12.89 -7.97
CA GLY A 162 -19.87 -12.45 -8.00
C GLY A 162 -19.73 -10.93 -7.99
N LEU A 163 -18.70 -10.43 -8.68
CA LEU A 163 -18.51 -9.01 -8.90
C LEU A 163 -18.82 -8.66 -10.35
N GLU A 164 -19.39 -7.49 -10.56
CA GLU A 164 -19.66 -6.94 -11.88
C GLU A 164 -19.18 -5.49 -11.92
N ILE A 165 -18.58 -5.06 -13.03
CA ILE A 165 -18.22 -3.66 -13.27
C ILE A 165 -19.04 -3.11 -14.44
N GLU A 166 -19.48 -1.87 -14.32
CA GLU A 166 -20.20 -1.12 -15.33
C GLU A 166 -19.53 0.25 -15.54
N ASP A 167 -19.19 0.58 -16.78
CA ASP A 167 -18.71 1.89 -17.18
C ASP A 167 -19.90 2.85 -17.35
N LEU A 168 -19.83 4.04 -16.75
CA LEU A 168 -20.92 5.02 -16.76
C LEU A 168 -20.82 6.04 -17.91
N GLY A 169 -20.26 5.63 -19.05
CA GLY A 169 -19.99 6.52 -20.18
C GLY A 169 -18.75 7.37 -19.94
N SER A 170 -17.69 6.76 -19.40
CA SER A 170 -16.45 7.45 -19.13
C SER A 170 -15.73 7.87 -20.42
N SER A 171 -14.96 8.96 -20.34
CA SER A 171 -14.30 9.53 -21.51
C SER A 171 -13.21 8.62 -22.07
N ASN A 172 -12.44 7.96 -21.20
CA ASN A 172 -11.30 7.12 -21.60
C ASN A 172 -11.62 5.62 -21.56
N GLY A 173 -12.78 5.25 -21.00
CA GLY A 173 -13.24 3.88 -20.88
C GLY A 173 -12.71 3.14 -19.65
N THR A 174 -13.45 2.11 -19.27
CA THR A 174 -13.06 1.11 -18.29
C THR A 174 -12.51 -0.13 -19.01
N TYR A 175 -11.41 -0.69 -18.49
CA TYR A 175 -10.78 -1.89 -19.03
C TYR A 175 -10.64 -2.96 -17.94
N VAL A 176 -10.88 -4.22 -18.30
CA VAL A 176 -10.65 -5.40 -17.46
C VAL A 176 -9.63 -6.28 -18.16
N ASN A 177 -8.51 -6.55 -17.51
CA ASN A 177 -7.40 -7.36 -18.06
C ASN A 177 -6.94 -6.89 -19.47
N GLY A 178 -7.01 -5.57 -19.72
CA GLY A 178 -6.61 -4.96 -20.98
C GLY A 178 -7.72 -4.81 -22.04
N GLU A 179 -8.88 -5.43 -21.83
CA GLU A 179 -10.02 -5.33 -22.75
C GLU A 179 -10.99 -4.23 -22.32
N LYS A 180 -11.42 -3.37 -23.25
CA LYS A 180 -12.38 -2.29 -22.97
C LYS A 180 -13.77 -2.87 -22.78
N VAL A 181 -14.44 -2.50 -21.70
CA VAL A 181 -15.78 -3.03 -21.37
C VAL A 181 -16.75 -1.90 -21.06
N THR A 182 -18.02 -2.11 -21.42
CA THR A 182 -19.14 -1.32 -20.90
C THR A 182 -19.74 -1.97 -19.67
N LYS A 183 -19.80 -3.31 -19.66
CA LYS A 183 -20.25 -4.12 -18.52
C LYS A 183 -19.56 -5.48 -18.57
N ALA A 184 -19.04 -5.96 -17.44
CA ALA A 184 -18.34 -7.24 -17.37
C ALA A 184 -18.39 -7.86 -15.96
N GLU A 185 -18.42 -9.18 -15.89
CA GLU A 185 -18.13 -9.92 -14.65
C GLU A 185 -16.62 -9.83 -14.36
N ILE A 186 -16.27 -9.62 -13.09
CA ILE A 186 -14.88 -9.55 -12.63
C ILE A 186 -14.66 -10.51 -11.46
N LYS A 187 -13.43 -10.97 -11.30
CA LYS A 187 -13.02 -11.97 -10.31
C LYS A 187 -11.81 -11.49 -9.52
N VAL A 188 -11.54 -12.16 -8.42
CA VAL A 188 -10.30 -11.93 -7.67
C VAL A 188 -9.11 -12.26 -8.56
N GLY A 189 -8.14 -11.34 -8.60
CA GLY A 189 -6.97 -11.41 -9.48
C GLY A 189 -7.11 -10.57 -10.75
N ASP A 190 -8.31 -10.10 -11.11
CA ASP A 190 -8.48 -9.27 -12.30
C ASP A 190 -7.93 -7.87 -12.10
N GLU A 191 -7.29 -7.34 -13.15
CA GLU A 191 -6.81 -5.97 -13.22
C GLU A 191 -7.88 -5.07 -13.85
N ILE A 192 -8.26 -4.02 -13.12
CA ILE A 192 -9.15 -2.96 -13.61
C ILE A 192 -8.30 -1.74 -13.94
N LYS A 193 -8.39 -1.25 -15.17
CA LYS A 193 -7.73 -0.02 -15.59
C LYS A 193 -8.77 1.04 -15.93
N LEU A 194 -8.64 2.19 -15.27
CA LEU A 194 -9.39 3.41 -15.55
C LEU A 194 -8.36 4.45 -15.99
N ASP A 195 -8.36 4.80 -17.28
CA ASP A 195 -7.33 5.65 -17.88
C ASP A 195 -5.90 5.19 -17.50
N ASN A 196 -5.13 6.02 -16.78
CA ASN A 196 -3.74 5.73 -16.40
C ASN A 196 -3.60 5.04 -15.03
N ILE A 197 -4.72 4.76 -14.34
CA ILE A 197 -4.73 4.11 -13.02
C ILE A 197 -5.17 2.66 -13.15
N ARG A 198 -4.43 1.77 -12.49
CA ARG A 198 -4.68 0.34 -12.45
C ARG A 198 -4.96 -0.11 -11.02
N PHE A 199 -5.91 -1.01 -10.91
CA PHE A 199 -6.34 -1.62 -9.67
C PHE A 199 -6.40 -3.14 -9.83
N LEU A 200 -6.27 -3.87 -8.72
CA LEU A 200 -6.38 -5.33 -8.66
C LEU A 200 -7.52 -5.70 -7.72
N ILE A 201 -8.39 -6.60 -8.15
CA ILE A 201 -9.42 -7.18 -7.28
C ILE A 201 -8.78 -8.23 -6.38
N GLN A 202 -9.01 -8.11 -5.07
CA GLN A 202 -8.48 -9.03 -4.07
C GLN A 202 -9.59 -9.51 -3.14
N SER A 203 -9.40 -10.69 -2.56
CA SER A 203 -10.12 -11.08 -1.35
C SER A 203 -9.16 -10.94 -0.16
N PRO A 204 -9.53 -10.24 0.92
CA PRO A 204 -8.67 -10.10 2.09
C PRO A 204 -8.36 -11.43 2.81
N GLU A 205 -9.04 -12.53 2.46
CA GLU A 205 -8.73 -13.88 2.94
C GLU A 205 -7.55 -14.54 2.20
N MET A 206 -7.05 -13.95 1.11
CA MET A 206 -5.91 -14.51 0.37
C MET A 206 -4.58 -13.99 0.96
N LYS A 207 -3.93 -14.83 1.78
CA LYS A 207 -2.53 -14.66 2.20
C LYS A 207 -1.69 -14.29 0.97
N ALA A 208 -0.93 -13.20 1.04
CA ALA A 208 0.09 -12.89 0.03
C ALA A 208 1.03 -14.12 -0.11
N PRO A 209 1.47 -14.50 -1.33
CA PRO A 209 2.49 -15.51 -1.49
C PRO A 209 3.70 -15.09 -0.66
N GLU A 210 4.08 -15.90 0.33
CA GLU A 210 5.30 -15.70 1.11
C GLU A 210 6.45 -15.64 0.10
N ALA A 211 7.08 -14.46 -0.02
CA ALA A 211 8.30 -14.31 -0.80
C ALA A 211 9.34 -15.32 -0.29
N PRO A 212 10.11 -15.99 -1.16
CA PRO A 212 11.07 -16.99 -0.73
C PRO A 212 12.07 -16.35 0.25
N GLN A 213 12.03 -16.77 1.50
CA GLN A 213 13.02 -16.37 2.49
C GLN A 213 14.39 -16.87 2.02
N LYS A 214 15.29 -15.94 1.67
CA LYS A 214 16.72 -16.23 1.51
C LYS A 214 17.23 -16.78 2.86
N GLN A 215 17.43 -18.09 2.92
CA GLN A 215 18.21 -18.70 3.99
C GLN A 215 19.65 -18.19 3.89
N SER A 216 20.00 -17.32 4.84
CA SER A 216 21.35 -16.93 5.17
C SER A 216 22.08 -18.11 5.81
N ALA A 217 22.76 -18.92 5.00
CA ALA A 217 23.74 -19.87 5.51
C ALA A 217 24.97 -19.09 6.01
N LYS A 218 25.20 -19.11 7.33
CA LYS A 218 26.49 -18.70 7.93
C LYS A 218 27.60 -19.61 7.40
N PRO A 219 28.81 -19.08 7.12
CA PRO A 219 29.93 -19.89 6.64
C PRO A 219 30.58 -20.66 7.80
N SER A 220 30.46 -21.98 7.80
CA SER A 220 31.35 -22.85 8.58
C SER A 220 32.63 -23.09 7.78
N LEU A 221 33.71 -22.49 8.26
CA LEU A 221 35.08 -22.83 7.86
C LEU A 221 35.35 -24.30 8.23
N ASN A 222 35.65 -25.14 7.24
CA ASN A 222 36.42 -26.34 7.51
C ASN A 222 37.61 -26.42 6.55
N ARG A 223 38.78 -26.61 7.14
CA ARG A 223 40.12 -26.55 6.54
C ARG A 223 40.60 -27.98 6.31
N GLY A 224 41.19 -28.22 5.13
CA GLY A 224 41.88 -29.47 4.76
C GLY A 224 40.97 -30.37 3.89
N ASN A 225 41.39 -30.93 2.75
CA ASN A 225 42.73 -31.27 2.33
C ASN A 225 42.77 -31.50 0.80
N VAL A 226 43.86 -31.02 0.21
CA VAL A 226 44.69 -31.62 -0.85
C VAL A 226 44.07 -31.96 -2.22
N SER A 227 44.76 -31.41 -3.20
CA SER A 227 44.65 -31.54 -4.65
C SER A 227 44.96 -32.94 -5.19
N ALA A 228 44.45 -33.17 -6.40
CA ALA A 228 45.02 -33.94 -7.52
C ALA A 228 44.33 -35.26 -7.92
N ASN A 229 44.21 -35.39 -9.26
CA ASN A 229 43.93 -36.57 -10.08
C ASN A 229 42.45 -36.99 -10.12
N GLN A 230 41.77 -37.07 -11.25
CA GLN A 230 42.17 -37.51 -12.59
C GLN A 230 41.11 -37.10 -13.64
N ALA A 231 41.55 -36.86 -14.88
CA ALA A 231 40.67 -36.72 -16.03
C ALA A 231 40.28 -38.12 -16.57
N THR A 232 38.99 -38.36 -16.79
CA THR A 232 38.51 -39.35 -17.77
C THR A 232 37.19 -38.89 -18.39
N THR A 233 37.27 -38.66 -19.69
CA THR A 233 36.19 -38.56 -20.66
C THR A 233 35.26 -39.78 -20.64
N THR A 234 33.94 -39.55 -20.59
CA THR A 234 32.99 -40.46 -21.26
C THR A 234 31.78 -39.69 -21.78
N LYS A 235 31.54 -39.81 -23.09
CA LYS A 235 30.31 -39.40 -23.79
C LYS A 235 29.11 -40.20 -23.27
N SER A 236 27.95 -39.58 -23.13
CA SER A 236 26.69 -40.20 -23.58
C SER A 236 25.61 -39.15 -23.85
N ASN A 237 24.98 -39.33 -25.01
CA ASN A 237 23.96 -38.50 -25.63
C ASN A 237 22.61 -38.57 -24.90
N ALA A 238 21.86 -37.47 -24.94
CA ALA A 238 20.45 -37.38 -25.34
C ALA A 238 19.90 -36.09 -24.74
N GLY A 239 19.60 -35.07 -25.55
CA GLY A 239 18.31 -35.06 -26.23
C GLY A 239 17.37 -34.13 -25.47
N LYS A 240 17.55 -32.81 -25.62
CA LYS A 240 16.71 -31.98 -26.52
C LYS A 240 15.28 -31.84 -26.00
N TRP A 241 14.97 -30.72 -25.33
CA TRP A 241 13.73 -29.92 -25.50
C TRP A 241 13.96 -28.54 -24.85
N ILE A 242 14.91 -27.75 -25.37
CA ILE A 242 14.95 -26.31 -25.11
C ILE A 242 15.28 -25.63 -26.45
N ILE A 243 14.60 -24.52 -26.71
CA ILE A 243 14.89 -23.49 -27.71
C ILE A 243 14.41 -23.77 -29.14
N THR A 244 13.11 -23.71 -29.36
CA THR A 244 12.55 -23.27 -30.64
C THR A 244 11.75 -21.99 -30.39
N ILE A 245 12.40 -20.83 -30.51
CA ILE A 245 11.88 -19.45 -30.82
C ILE A 245 13.04 -18.43 -30.57
N ILE A 246 14.24 -18.66 -31.11
CA ILE A 246 15.27 -17.58 -31.22
C ILE A 246 15.87 -17.48 -32.64
N VAL A 247 15.51 -18.35 -33.59
CA VAL A 247 16.12 -18.34 -34.93
C VAL A 247 15.29 -17.59 -36.00
N LEU A 248 14.09 -17.08 -35.68
CA LEU A 248 13.27 -16.35 -36.66
C LEU A 248 13.51 -14.83 -36.73
N LEU A 249 14.41 -14.26 -35.91
CA LEU A 249 14.83 -12.85 -36.02
C LEU A 249 16.22 -12.65 -36.62
N GLY A 250 16.99 -13.72 -36.86
CA GLY A 250 18.30 -13.65 -37.51
C GLY A 250 18.26 -13.66 -39.04
N ALA A 251 17.13 -14.03 -39.65
CA ALA A 251 17.01 -14.16 -41.12
C ALA A 251 16.54 -12.88 -41.84
N ALA A 252 16.08 -11.85 -41.12
CA ALA A 252 15.67 -10.58 -41.72
C ALA A 252 16.83 -9.58 -41.89
N ALA A 253 17.91 -9.70 -41.11
CA ALA A 253 19.05 -8.79 -41.18
C ALA A 253 20.08 -9.17 -42.27
N GLY A 254 20.17 -10.45 -42.64
CA GLY A 254 21.12 -10.93 -43.68
C GLY A 254 20.69 -10.62 -45.11
N ALA A 255 19.39 -10.56 -45.40
CA ALA A 255 18.88 -10.30 -46.74
C ALA A 255 19.00 -8.82 -47.18
N ALA A 256 19.02 -7.89 -46.23
CA ALA A 256 19.19 -6.46 -46.51
C ALA A 256 20.66 -6.06 -46.80
N TRP A 257 21.63 -6.89 -46.41
CA TRP A 257 23.05 -6.65 -46.69
C TRP A 257 23.49 -7.22 -48.05
N TYR A 258 22.78 -8.23 -48.56
CA TYR A 258 23.08 -8.86 -49.87
C TYR A 258 22.45 -8.14 -51.08
N LEU A 259 21.46 -7.24 -50.87
CA LEU A 259 20.70 -6.58 -51.94
C LEU A 259 21.06 -5.10 -52.18
N GLY A 260 22.18 -4.61 -51.66
CA GLY A 260 22.84 -3.39 -52.17
C GLY A 260 22.00 -2.11 -52.19
N TYR A 261 21.19 -1.86 -51.16
CA TYR A 261 20.21 -0.75 -51.12
C TYR A 261 20.62 0.42 -50.20
N LEU A 262 21.91 0.71 -50.09
CA LEU A 262 22.42 1.72 -49.14
C LEU A 262 23.51 2.62 -49.74
N ASP A 263 23.25 3.16 -50.93
CA ASP A 263 24.13 4.16 -51.56
C ASP A 263 23.40 5.41 -52.09
N LYS A 264 22.23 5.71 -51.54
CA LYS A 264 21.52 6.97 -51.78
C LYS A 264 20.81 7.36 -50.50
N PHE A 265 21.43 8.17 -49.64
CA PHE A 265 20.76 9.12 -48.71
C PHE A 265 21.73 9.94 -47.83
N LEU A 266 23.01 10.03 -48.21
CA LEU A 266 23.94 11.03 -47.66
C LEU A 266 24.61 11.79 -48.82
N ALA A 267 23.82 12.69 -49.43
CA ALA A 267 24.27 13.83 -50.21
C ALA A 267 23.22 14.93 -50.05
#